data_AF-A0A7Y5TKA9-F1
#
_entry.id   AF-A0A7Y5TKA9-F1
#
_cell.length_a   1.000
_cell.length_b   1.000
_cell.length_c   1.000
_cell.angle_alpha   90.00
_cell.angle_beta   90.00
_cell.angle_gamma   90.00
#
_symmetry.space_group_name_H-M   'P 1'
#
loop_
_entity.id
_entity.type
_entity.pdbx_description
1 polymer ?
#
loop_
_entity_poly.entity_id
_entity_poly.type
_entity_poly.pdbx_seq_one_letter_code
_entity_poly.pdbx_strand_id
1 'polypeptide(L)'
;MAFQLVPILIAIQHELHIALTIGRLTATLDAALVAYGAYWREHGCSRTETRALLLELLATTGSRSQAARNGHELGAQDVYADIIAAALRPFEHDRWSPPARGIVLAL
;
A
#
# COMPACT_ATOMS: atom_id res chain seq x y z
N MET A 1 12.28 9.51 12.88
CA MET A 1 10.91 9.93 12.49
C MET A 1 10.00 8.71 12.35
N ALA A 2 9.73 7.95 13.43
CA ALA A 2 8.92 6.72 13.38
C ALA A 2 7.42 6.95 13.65
N PHE A 3 7.02 8.19 13.97
CA PHE A 3 5.67 8.52 14.43
C PHE A 3 4.59 8.46 13.32
N GLN A 4 4.97 8.49 12.04
CA GLN A 4 3.99 8.52 10.94
C GLN A 4 3.61 7.14 10.40
N LEU A 5 4.41 6.09 10.65
CA LEU A 5 4.12 4.74 10.14
C LEU A 5 2.97 4.06 10.90
N VAL A 6 2.90 4.25 12.23
CA VAL A 6 1.86 3.65 13.08
C VAL A 6 0.44 4.01 12.62
N PRO A 7 0.07 5.30 12.41
CA PRO A 7 -1.26 5.65 11.93
C PRO A 7 -1.55 5.13 10.51
N ILE A 8 -0.53 5.08 9.63
CA ILE A 8 -0.66 4.50 8.29
C ILE A 8 -1.02 3.00 8.38
N LEU A 9 -0.33 2.25 9.24
CA LEU A 9 -0.58 0.82 9.44
C LEU A 9 -1.96 0.54 10.05
N ILE A 10 -2.40 1.37 11.01
CA ILE A 10 -3.74 1.26 11.60
C ILE A 10 -4.82 1.50 10.55
N ALA A 11 -4.65 2.54 9.72
CA ALA A 11 -5.57 2.85 8.63
C ALA A 11 -5.62 1.72 7.59
N ILE A 12 -4.47 1.18 7.20
CA ILE A 12 -4.40 0.03 6.28
C ILE A 12 -5.14 -1.16 6.88
N GLN A 13 -4.87 -1.55 8.13
CA GLN A 13 -5.54 -2.71 8.74
C GLN A 13 -7.06 -2.56 8.81
N HIS A 14 -7.54 -1.38 9.25
CA HIS A 14 -8.98 -1.11 9.36
C HIS A 14 -9.67 -1.19 8.00
N GLU A 15 -9.11 -0.51 7.00
CA GLU A 15 -9.67 -0.45 5.67
C GLU A 15 -9.50 -1.75 4.88
N LEU A 16 -8.47 -2.54 5.16
CA LEU A 16 -8.26 -3.86 4.55
C LEU A 16 -9.41 -4.80 4.87
N HIS A 17 -9.86 -4.81 6.13
CA HIS A 17 -10.99 -5.63 6.55
C HIS A 17 -12.27 -5.27 5.78
N ILE A 18 -12.52 -3.98 5.60
CA ILE A 18 -13.66 -3.46 4.84
C ILE A 18 -13.51 -3.86 3.37
N ALA A 19 -12.36 -3.57 2.76
CA ALA A 19 -12.06 -3.86 1.35
C ALA A 19 -12.21 -5.34 1.00
N LEU A 20 -11.74 -6.24 1.86
CA LEU A 20 -11.89 -7.69 1.69
C LEU A 20 -13.33 -8.17 1.88
N THR A 21 -14.11 -7.49 2.72
CA THR A 21 -15.54 -7.80 2.91
C THR A 21 -16.38 -7.37 1.70
N ILE A 22 -16.06 -6.23 1.10
CA ILE A 22 -16.78 -5.68 -0.06
C ILE A 22 -16.20 -6.11 -1.42
N GLY A 23 -15.07 -6.82 -1.43
CA GLY A 23 -14.40 -7.28 -2.64
C GLY A 23 -13.86 -6.16 -3.53
N ARG A 24 -13.54 -4.98 -2.98
CA ARG A 24 -12.98 -3.85 -3.73
C ARG A 24 -12.09 -2.96 -2.87
N LEU A 25 -11.09 -2.34 -3.48
CA LEU A 25 -10.24 -1.34 -2.84
C LEU A 25 -11.06 -0.08 -2.52
N THR A 26 -11.01 0.40 -1.27
CA THR A 26 -11.60 1.71 -0.91
C THR A 26 -10.63 2.83 -1.28
N ALA A 27 -11.15 4.03 -1.57
CA ALA A 27 -10.30 5.19 -1.84
C ALA A 27 -9.39 5.53 -0.64
N THR A 28 -9.88 5.31 0.58
CA THR A 28 -9.12 5.46 1.82
C THR A 28 -7.97 4.45 1.91
N LEU A 29 -8.22 3.19 1.52
CA LEU A 29 -7.18 2.17 1.48
C LEU A 29 -6.13 2.47 0.41
N ASP A 30 -6.53 2.90 -0.79
CA ASP A 30 -5.59 3.31 -1.86
C ASP A 30 -4.67 4.42 -1.35
N ALA A 31 -5.22 5.47 -0.76
CA ALA A 31 -4.45 6.59 -0.22
C ALA A 31 -3.48 6.15 0.89
N ALA A 32 -3.92 5.27 1.80
CA ALA A 32 -3.08 4.77 2.89
C ALA A 32 -1.93 3.88 2.36
N LEU A 33 -2.18 3.06 1.34
CA LEU A 33 -1.17 2.22 0.70
C LEU A 33 -0.14 3.06 -0.08
N VAL A 34 -0.60 4.10 -0.78
CA VAL A 34 0.31 5.06 -1.44
C VAL A 34 1.19 5.77 -0.41
N ALA A 35 0.61 6.22 0.72
CA ALA A 35 1.38 6.83 1.81
C ALA A 35 2.40 5.85 2.42
N TYR A 36 2.03 4.58 2.58
CA TYR A 36 2.94 3.53 3.05
C TYR A 36 4.12 3.31 2.10
N GLY A 37 3.87 3.20 0.79
CA GLY A 37 4.93 3.07 -0.20
C GLY A 37 5.85 4.28 -0.24
N ALA A 38 5.30 5.50 -0.11
CA ALA A 38 6.06 6.74 -0.07
C ALA A 38 6.94 6.80 1.18
N TYR A 39 6.40 6.45 2.35
CA TYR A 39 7.17 6.37 3.59
C TYR A 39 8.36 5.40 3.45
N TRP A 40 8.13 4.19 2.95
CA TRP A 40 9.22 3.21 2.79
C TRP A 40 10.25 3.64 1.75
N ARG A 41 9.83 4.33 0.69
CA ARG A 41 10.75 4.93 -0.29
C ARG A 41 11.63 5.99 0.36
N GLU A 42 11.05 6.89 1.15
CA GLU A 42 11.80 7.93 1.89
C GLU A 42 12.78 7.34 2.90
N HIS A 43 12.47 6.16 3.45
CA HIS A 43 13.30 5.43 4.39
C HIS A 43 14.30 4.45 3.73
N GLY A 44 14.42 4.46 2.40
CA GLY A 44 15.45 3.70 1.66
C GLY A 44 15.13 2.23 1.41
N CYS A 45 13.88 1.79 1.62
CA CYS A 45 13.47 0.43 1.30
C CYS A 45 13.21 0.27 -0.19
N SER A 46 13.48 -0.93 -0.71
CA SER A 46 13.22 -1.27 -2.11
C SER A 46 11.76 -1.66 -2.36
N ARG A 47 11.36 -1.68 -3.65
CA ARG A 47 10.06 -2.21 -4.10
C ARG A 47 9.85 -3.65 -3.60
N THR A 48 10.91 -4.47 -3.62
CA THR A 48 10.86 -5.87 -3.20
C THR A 48 10.66 -6.01 -1.69
N GLU A 49 11.38 -5.24 -0.89
CA GLU A 49 11.23 -5.23 0.58
C GLU A 49 9.87 -4.71 1.00
N THR A 50 9.41 -3.60 0.40
CA THR A 50 8.08 -3.04 0.68
C THR A 50 6.98 -4.05 0.35
N ARG A 51 7.12 -4.80 -0.76
CA ARG A 51 6.20 -5.88 -1.11
C ARG A 51 6.24 -7.01 -0.08
N ALA A 52 7.42 -7.43 0.37
CA ALA A 52 7.56 -8.49 1.35
C ALA A 52 6.89 -8.12 2.69
N LEU A 53 7.15 -6.91 3.19
CA LEU A 53 6.52 -6.39 4.41
C LEU A 53 5.00 -6.29 4.29
N LEU A 54 4.50 -5.85 3.13
CA LEU A 54 3.06 -5.79 2.88
C LEU A 54 2.44 -7.20 2.85
N LEU A 55 3.10 -8.18 2.22
CA LEU A 55 2.62 -9.56 2.21
C LEU A 55 2.58 -10.17 3.62
N GLU A 56 3.54 -9.85 4.49
CA GLU A 56 3.51 -10.24 5.90
C GLU A 56 2.34 -9.58 6.65
N LEU A 57 2.09 -8.29 6.40
CA LEU A 57 0.93 -7.58 6.95
C LEU A 57 -0.40 -8.19 6.47
N LEU A 58 -0.48 -8.57 5.20
CA LEU A 58 -1.64 -9.22 4.62
C LEU A 58 -1.81 -10.64 5.16
N ALA A 59 -0.74 -11.39 5.38
CA ALA A 59 -0.80 -12.73 5.97
C ALA A 59 -1.31 -12.69 7.42
N THR A 60 -0.84 -11.70 8.20
CA THR A 60 -1.31 -11.50 9.58
C THR A 60 -2.77 -11.03 9.64
N THR A 61 -3.22 -10.23 8.68
CA THR A 61 -4.61 -9.77 8.58
C THR A 61 -5.53 -10.86 7.96
N GLY A 62 -4.97 -11.68 7.05
CA GLY A 62 -5.62 -12.77 6.33
C GLY A 62 -5.97 -13.98 7.20
N SER A 63 -5.29 -14.16 8.33
CA SER A 63 -5.67 -15.17 9.33
C SER A 63 -7.03 -14.87 10.00
N ARG A 64 -7.55 -13.63 9.90
CA ARG A 64 -8.95 -13.28 10.26
C ARG A 64 -9.93 -13.34 9.09
N SER A 65 -9.47 -13.56 7.86
CA SER A 65 -10.31 -13.69 6.66
C SER A 65 -10.85 -15.10 6.49
N GLN A 66 -11.34 -15.70 7.58
CA GLN A 66 -12.26 -16.84 7.55
C GLN A 66 -13.51 -16.51 6.70
N ALA A 67 -13.79 -15.21 6.50
CA ALA A 67 -14.82 -14.66 5.62
C ALA A 67 -14.61 -14.96 4.11
N ALA A 68 -13.37 -15.17 3.63
CA ALA A 68 -13.11 -15.45 2.21
C ALA A 68 -13.47 -16.90 1.79
N ARG A 69 -13.57 -17.83 2.74
CA ARG A 69 -13.84 -19.25 2.48
C ARG A 69 -15.28 -19.57 2.07
N ASN A 70 -16.20 -18.61 2.16
CA ASN A 70 -17.64 -18.85 1.90
C ASN A 70 -18.10 -18.50 0.46
N GLY A 71 -17.18 -18.30 -0.50
CA GLY A 71 -17.54 -18.28 -1.93
C GLY A 71 -17.16 -17.02 -2.74
N HIS A 72 -16.14 -16.26 -2.32
CA HIS A 72 -15.72 -15.02 -2.98
C HIS A 72 -14.21 -14.99 -3.34
N GLU A 73 -13.61 -16.15 -3.59
CA GLU A 73 -12.15 -16.29 -3.75
C GLU A 73 -11.57 -15.56 -4.98
N LEU A 74 -12.36 -15.36 -6.05
CA LEU A 74 -11.90 -14.64 -7.25
C LEU A 74 -11.72 -13.14 -6.98
N GLY A 75 -12.72 -12.47 -6.40
CA GLY A 75 -12.64 -11.03 -6.11
C GLY A 75 -11.59 -10.68 -5.05
N ALA A 76 -11.30 -11.58 -4.11
CA ALA A 76 -10.25 -11.37 -3.12
C ALA A 76 -8.85 -11.35 -3.75
N GLN A 77 -8.58 -12.21 -4.75
CA GLN A 77 -7.31 -12.22 -5.47
C GLN A 77 -7.08 -10.92 -6.25
N ASP A 78 -8.12 -10.41 -6.91
CA ASP A 78 -8.07 -9.13 -7.63
C ASP A 78 -7.80 -7.97 -6.65
N VAL A 79 -8.46 -7.95 -5.49
CA VAL A 79 -8.24 -6.94 -4.44
C VAL A 79 -6.82 -6.99 -3.90
N TYR A 80 -6.25 -8.18 -3.67
CA TYR A 80 -4.86 -8.29 -3.23
C TYR A 80 -3.87 -7.76 -4.28
N ALA A 81 -4.12 -8.01 -5.56
CA ALA A 81 -3.31 -7.48 -6.65
C ALA A 81 -3.36 -5.94 -6.67
N ASP A 82 -4.55 -5.36 -6.52
CA ASP A 82 -4.76 -3.91 -6.47
C ASP A 82 -4.07 -3.26 -5.26
N ILE A 83 -4.15 -3.90 -4.08
CA ILE A 83 -3.46 -3.45 -2.86
C ILE A 83 -1.95 -3.38 -3.09
N ILE A 84 -1.37 -4.42 -3.68
CA ILE A 84 0.07 -4.46 -3.94
C ILE A 84 0.45 -3.41 -4.98
N ALA A 85 -0.34 -3.24 -6.04
CA ALA A 85 -0.09 -2.23 -7.07
C ALA A 85 -0.12 -0.81 -6.49
N ALA A 86 -1.11 -0.49 -5.66
CA ALA A 86 -1.25 0.81 -5.01
C ALA A 86 -0.05 1.12 -4.09
N ALA A 87 0.37 0.16 -3.27
CA ALA A 87 1.51 0.33 -2.37
C ALA A 87 2.85 0.51 -3.10
N LEU A 88 2.98 -0.05 -4.30
CA LEU A 88 4.22 0.03 -5.08
C LEU A 88 4.23 1.20 -6.08
N ARG A 89 3.10 1.88 -6.30
CA ARG A 89 2.96 3.07 -7.16
C ARG A 89 4.01 4.16 -6.87
N PRO A 90 4.39 4.45 -5.61
CA PRO A 90 5.44 5.44 -5.31
C PRO A 90 6.83 5.08 -5.87
N PHE A 91 7.10 3.80 -6.14
CA PHE A 91 8.37 3.32 -6.71
C PHE A 91 8.36 3.35 -8.25
N GLU A 92 7.20 3.47 -8.89
CA GLU A 92 7.08 3.50 -10.35
C GLU A 92 7.40 4.87 -10.95
N HIS A 93 7.33 5.93 -10.14
CA HIS A 93 7.71 7.29 -10.53
C HIS A 93 9.20 7.46 -10.87
N ASP A 94 10.07 6.50 -10.52
CA ASP A 94 11.50 6.57 -10.87
C ASP A 94 11.79 6.23 -12.34
N ARG A 95 10.85 5.67 -13.10
CA ARG A 95 11.11 5.35 -14.52
C ARG A 95 11.08 6.56 -15.44
N TRP A 96 10.50 7.69 -15.03
CA TRP A 96 10.49 8.97 -15.75
C TRP A 96 10.65 10.15 -14.79
N SER A 97 11.86 10.33 -14.26
CA SER A 97 12.31 11.66 -13.84
C SER A 97 13.69 11.91 -14.45
N PRO A 98 13.78 12.62 -15.59
CA PRO A 98 14.97 13.43 -15.81
C PRO A 98 15.13 14.35 -14.59
N PRO A 99 16.36 14.64 -14.13
CA PRO A 99 16.57 15.50 -12.98
C PRO A 99 15.90 16.85 -13.28
N ALA A 100 14.84 17.17 -12.54
CA ALA A 100 14.20 18.47 -12.60
C ALA A 100 15.21 19.49 -12.09
N ARG A 101 15.88 20.10 -13.06
CA ARG A 101 16.76 21.26 -12.95
C ARG A 101 16.09 22.36 -12.14
N GLY A 102 16.88 22.98 -11.27
CA GLY A 102 16.77 24.41 -10.97
C GLY A 102 15.77 24.79 -9.88
N ILE A 103 16.24 24.85 -8.64
CA ILE A 103 15.80 25.91 -7.74
C ILE A 103 16.38 27.20 -8.31
N VAL A 104 15.59 27.95 -9.08
CA VAL A 104 15.83 29.39 -9.27
C VAL A 104 14.80 30.09 -8.39
N LEU A 105 15.26 30.45 -7.19
CA LEU A 105 14.64 31.53 -6.42
C LEU A 105 14.92 32.83 -7.19
N ALA A 106 13.91 33.35 -7.89
CA ALA A 106 13.89 34.75 -8.29
C ALA A 106 13.15 35.52 -7.19
N LEU A 107 13.93 36.23 -6.36
CA LEU A 107 13.51 37.40 -5.61
C LEU A 107 13.40 38.59 -6.57
#